data_AF-A0A3C2CY33-F1
#
_entry.id   AF-A0A3C2CY33-F1
#
_cell.length_a   1.000
_cell.length_b   1.000
_cell.length_c   1.000
_cell.angle_alpha   90.00
_cell.angle_beta   90.00
_cell.angle_gamma   90.00
#
_symmetry.space_group_name_H-M   'P 1'
#
loop_
_entity.id
_entity.type
_entity.pdbx_description
1 polymer ?
#
loop_
_entity_poly.entity_id
_entity_poly.type
_entity_poly.pdbx_seq_one_letter_code
_entity_poly.pdbx_strand_id
1 'polypeptide(L)'
;MRIFTLISVLFFSYNVLAQITTWQAPEGFASNKYYQVKVNGTPVPVFDTPVASYAVFDFSGEVSVEVNTMYNVRWVDIRPLRTGLKPEYTGDNSFRFKLNKPENLSLELNGRIRQQPLFIFAGKQETNQPSKCVLEFNLGKCG
;
A
#
# COMPACT_ATOMS: atom_id res chain seq x y z
N MET A 1 -30.69 -29.61 -45.47
CA MET A 1 -29.58 -29.93 -44.55
C MET A 1 -29.17 -28.63 -43.86
N ARG A 2 -29.63 -28.40 -42.62
CA ARG A 2 -29.42 -27.14 -41.88
C ARG A 2 -28.14 -27.26 -41.05
N ILE A 3 -27.15 -26.44 -41.35
CA ILE A 3 -25.89 -26.35 -40.59
C ILE A 3 -26.18 -25.45 -39.38
N PHE A 4 -26.16 -26.03 -38.18
CA PHE A 4 -26.19 -25.29 -36.92
C PHE A 4 -24.78 -24.77 -36.62
N THR A 5 -24.54 -23.48 -36.82
CA THR A 5 -23.33 -22.80 -36.35
C THR A 5 -23.44 -22.54 -34.85
N LEU A 6 -22.66 -23.28 -34.06
CA LEU A 6 -22.50 -23.06 -32.63
C LEU A 6 -21.57 -21.86 -32.43
N ILE A 7 -22.11 -20.69 -32.08
CA ILE A 7 -21.32 -19.51 -31.70
C ILE A 7 -20.87 -19.70 -30.25
N SER A 8 -19.61 -20.11 -30.06
CA SER A 8 -18.95 -20.13 -28.75
C SER A 8 -18.63 -18.69 -28.33
N VAL A 9 -19.34 -18.17 -27.33
CA VAL A 9 -19.06 -16.87 -26.73
C VAL A 9 -17.92 -17.06 -25.73
N LEU A 10 -16.69 -16.77 -26.17
CA LEU A 10 -15.52 -16.66 -25.30
C LEU A 10 -15.69 -15.42 -24.41
N PHE A 11 -16.08 -15.64 -23.15
CA PHE A 11 -15.99 -14.64 -22.10
C PHE A 11 -14.50 -14.37 -21.81
N PHE A 12 -13.92 -13.38 -22.50
CA PHE A 12 -12.64 -12.82 -22.11
C PHE A 12 -12.83 -12.08 -20.78
N SER A 13 -12.47 -12.73 -19.67
CA SER A 13 -12.38 -12.10 -18.37
C SER A 13 -11.27 -11.05 -18.41
N TYR A 14 -11.63 -9.77 -18.41
CA TYR A 14 -10.68 -8.67 -18.27
C TYR A 14 -10.07 -8.74 -16.86
N ASN A 15 -8.83 -9.22 -16.77
CA ASN A 15 -8.07 -9.08 -15.54
C ASN A 15 -7.71 -7.60 -15.38
N VAL A 16 -8.36 -6.91 -14.44
CA VAL A 16 -7.96 -5.55 -14.06
C VAL A 16 -6.64 -5.68 -13.32
N LEU A 17 -5.55 -5.26 -13.95
CA LEU A 17 -4.22 -5.27 -13.35
C LEU A 17 -4.17 -4.22 -12.23
N ALA A 18 -3.64 -4.60 -11.07
CA ALA A 18 -3.55 -3.70 -9.93
C ALA A 18 -2.66 -2.49 -10.26
N GLN A 19 -3.16 -1.28 -10.02
CA GLN A 19 -2.39 -0.05 -10.22
C GLN A 19 -1.97 0.51 -8.87
N ILE A 20 -0.81 1.18 -8.84
CA ILE A 20 -0.30 1.86 -7.67
C ILE A 20 0.14 3.27 -8.02
N THR A 21 -0.23 4.22 -7.17
CA THR A 21 0.24 5.59 -7.22
C THR A 21 0.96 5.90 -5.92
N THR A 22 2.26 6.17 -6.01
CA THR A 22 3.10 6.53 -4.86
C THR A 22 3.39 8.02 -4.88
N TRP A 23 3.33 8.66 -3.71
CA TRP A 23 3.69 10.06 -3.56
C TRP A 23 5.21 10.21 -3.58
N GLN A 24 5.73 11.09 -4.46
CA GLN A 24 7.15 11.40 -4.51
C GLN A 24 7.50 12.34 -3.35
N ALA A 25 8.24 11.82 -2.37
CA ALA A 25 8.80 12.65 -1.31
C ALA A 25 9.82 13.63 -1.88
N PRO A 26 9.87 14.89 -1.40
CA PRO A 26 11.03 15.73 -1.67
C PRO A 26 12.31 15.01 -1.20
N GLU A 27 13.40 15.20 -1.92
CA GLU A 27 14.69 14.60 -1.59
C GLU A 27 15.08 14.87 -0.13
N GLY A 28 15.47 13.81 0.59
CA GLY A 28 15.88 13.87 2.00
C GLY A 28 14.75 13.71 3.03
N PHE A 29 13.48 13.69 2.61
CA PHE A 29 12.35 13.57 3.55
C PHE A 29 11.93 12.11 3.81
N ALA A 30 12.17 11.22 2.84
CA ALA A 30 11.95 9.80 3.05
C ALA A 30 13.02 9.22 3.99
N SER A 31 12.61 8.30 4.85
CA SER A 31 13.46 7.59 5.79
C SER A 31 13.48 6.10 5.47
N ASN A 32 14.63 5.46 5.73
CA ASN A 32 14.81 4.02 5.71
C ASN A 32 15.24 3.47 7.10
N LYS A 33 15.13 4.30 8.15
CA LYS A 33 15.66 4.01 9.48
C LYS A 33 14.95 2.85 10.15
N TYR A 34 13.62 2.91 10.25
CA TYR A 34 12.83 1.92 11.01
C TYR A 34 12.13 0.91 10.12
N TYR A 35 11.61 1.36 8.98
CA TYR A 35 10.81 0.56 8.06
C TYR A 35 11.16 0.85 6.61
N GLN A 36 10.94 -0.16 5.77
CA GLN A 36 10.91 -0.06 4.32
C GLN A 36 9.64 -0.74 3.85
N VAL A 37 8.88 -0.08 2.97
CA VAL A 37 7.61 -0.59 2.46
C VAL A 37 7.71 -0.78 0.95
N LYS A 38 7.21 -1.91 0.47
CA LYS A 38 6.95 -2.14 -0.95
C LYS A 38 5.52 -2.56 -1.15
N VAL A 39 4.93 -2.18 -2.28
CA VAL A 39 3.59 -2.61 -2.66
C VAL A 39 3.68 -3.17 -4.07
N ASN A 40 3.38 -4.46 -4.23
CA ASN A 40 3.65 -5.22 -5.46
C ASN A 40 5.09 -5.05 -5.98
N GLY A 41 6.06 -5.04 -5.07
CA GLY A 41 7.48 -4.83 -5.38
C GLY A 41 7.91 -3.38 -5.60
N THR A 42 6.97 -2.45 -5.79
CA THR A 42 7.25 -1.00 -5.94
C THR A 42 7.55 -0.37 -4.59
N PRO A 43 8.71 0.26 -4.38
CA PRO A 43 9.01 0.97 -3.14
C PRO A 43 8.04 2.12 -2.86
N VAL A 44 7.56 2.21 -1.63
CA VAL A 44 6.76 3.33 -1.13
C VAL A 44 7.61 4.12 -0.12
N PRO A 45 7.76 5.45 -0.28
CA PRO A 45 8.46 6.26 0.71
C PRO A 45 7.83 6.13 2.11
N VAL A 46 8.70 5.91 3.10
CA VAL A 46 8.33 5.94 4.51
C VAL A 46 8.82 7.25 5.11
N PHE A 47 8.03 7.83 6.00
CA PHE A 47 8.37 9.04 6.73
C PHE A 47 8.37 8.75 8.23
N ASP A 48 9.31 9.33 8.95
CA ASP A 48 9.45 9.14 10.39
C ASP A 48 9.07 10.41 11.14
N THR A 49 8.28 10.23 12.19
CA THR A 49 8.07 11.19 13.27
C THR A 49 8.75 10.68 14.54
N PRO A 50 8.85 11.49 15.61
CA PRO A 50 9.41 11.03 16.88
C PRO A 50 8.66 9.86 17.54
N VAL A 51 7.42 9.60 17.13
CA VAL A 51 6.55 8.60 17.80
C VAL A 51 6.05 7.50 16.87
N ALA A 52 6.13 7.66 15.55
CA ALA A 52 5.63 6.71 14.57
C ALA A 52 6.23 6.93 13.19
N SER A 53 6.22 5.88 12.37
CA SER A 53 6.52 5.93 10.94
C SER A 53 5.24 5.85 10.14
N TYR A 54 5.22 6.37 8.92
CA TYR A 54 4.07 6.23 8.04
C TYR A 54 4.43 6.12 6.57
N ALA A 55 3.57 5.44 5.80
CA ALA A 55 3.64 5.37 4.35
C ALA A 55 2.26 5.67 3.75
N VAL A 56 2.26 6.37 2.61
CA VAL A 56 1.05 6.81 1.90
C VAL A 56 1.13 6.37 0.44
N PHE A 57 0.09 5.71 -0.04
CA PHE A 57 -0.05 5.32 -1.44
C PHE A 57 -1.52 5.13 -1.79
N ASP A 58 -1.83 5.25 -3.07
CA ASP A 58 -3.14 4.91 -3.61
C ASP A 58 -3.04 3.67 -4.48
N PHE A 59 -4.12 2.88 -4.53
CA PHE A 59 -4.13 1.69 -5.38
C PHE A 59 -5.52 1.35 -5.92
N SER A 60 -5.52 0.44 -6.89
CA SER A 60 -6.69 -0.28 -7.39
C SER A 60 -6.37 -1.76 -7.55
N GLY A 61 -7.40 -2.62 -7.49
CA GLY A 61 -7.23 -4.08 -7.51
C GLY A 61 -6.71 -4.64 -6.17
N GLU A 62 -6.23 -5.88 -6.19
CA GLU A 62 -5.55 -6.50 -5.04
C GLU A 62 -4.04 -6.21 -5.09
N VAL A 63 -3.47 -5.79 -3.96
CA VAL A 63 -2.03 -5.52 -3.81
C VAL A 63 -1.44 -6.29 -2.63
N SER A 64 -0.17 -6.68 -2.76
CA SER A 64 0.64 -7.22 -1.67
C SER A 64 1.48 -6.09 -1.08
N VAL A 65 1.28 -5.79 0.21
CA VAL A 65 2.09 -4.87 0.99
C VAL A 65 3.17 -5.67 1.69
N GLU A 66 4.43 -5.31 1.45
CA GLU A 66 5.62 -5.92 2.04
C GLU A 66 6.28 -4.91 2.96
N VAL A 67 6.64 -5.36 4.15
CA VAL A 67 7.27 -4.54 5.16
C VAL A 67 8.56 -5.22 5.61
N ASN A 68 9.67 -4.50 5.50
CA ASN A 68 10.93 -4.82 6.13
C ASN A 68 11.18 -3.81 7.26
N THR A 69 11.78 -4.25 8.36
CA THR A 69 12.04 -3.41 9.51
C THR A 69 13.40 -3.70 10.14
N MET A 70 13.94 -2.76 10.90
CA MET A 70 15.15 -2.99 11.72
C MET A 70 14.88 -3.84 12.97
N TYR A 71 13.61 -4.08 13.33
CA TYR A 71 13.21 -4.82 14.52
C TYR A 71 12.98 -6.31 14.22
N ASN A 72 13.28 -7.19 15.17
CA ASN A 72 12.86 -8.59 15.06
C ASN A 72 11.34 -8.69 15.18
N VAL A 73 10.69 -9.42 14.27
CA VAL A 73 9.24 -9.58 14.19
C VAL A 73 8.86 -10.94 14.78
N ARG A 74 8.35 -10.93 16.01
CA ARG A 74 7.77 -12.13 16.66
C ARG A 74 6.27 -12.23 16.38
N TRP A 75 5.58 -11.09 16.40
CA TRP A 75 4.21 -10.98 15.90
C TRP A 75 3.90 -9.57 15.42
N VAL A 76 2.89 -9.42 14.55
CA VAL A 76 2.35 -8.13 14.11
C VAL A 76 0.85 -8.08 14.33
N ASP A 77 0.40 -7.04 15.01
CA ASP A 77 -1.01 -6.66 15.06
C ASP A 77 -1.30 -5.67 13.93
N ILE A 78 -2.18 -6.04 13.00
CA ILE A 78 -2.68 -5.18 11.92
C ILE A 78 -4.02 -4.60 12.35
N ARG A 79 -4.04 -3.33 12.72
CA ARG A 79 -5.22 -2.64 13.23
C ARG A 79 -5.93 -1.80 12.16
N PRO A 80 -7.28 -1.68 12.22
CA PRO A 80 -8.14 -2.22 13.27
C PRO A 80 -8.36 -3.73 13.12
N LEU A 81 -8.39 -4.47 14.25
CA LEU A 81 -8.45 -5.94 14.24
C LEU A 81 -9.68 -6.51 13.50
N ARG A 82 -10.75 -5.71 13.39
CA ARG A 82 -11.97 -6.05 12.66
C ARG A 82 -11.76 -6.28 11.15
N THR A 83 -10.64 -5.83 10.59
CA THR A 83 -10.29 -6.09 9.17
C THR A 83 -10.02 -7.58 8.92
N GLY A 84 -9.65 -8.33 9.96
CA GLY A 84 -9.25 -9.73 9.84
C GLY A 84 -7.91 -9.92 9.13
N LEU A 85 -7.19 -8.85 8.79
CA LEU A 85 -5.89 -8.93 8.13
C LEU A 85 -4.89 -9.66 9.03
N LYS A 86 -4.11 -10.55 8.42
CA LYS A 86 -3.05 -11.31 9.09
C LYS A 86 -1.73 -11.14 8.33
N PRO A 87 -0.62 -10.98 9.05
CA PRO A 87 0.70 -11.00 8.43
C PRO A 87 1.05 -12.42 7.98
N GLU A 88 1.69 -12.52 6.83
CA GLU A 88 2.49 -13.65 6.40
C GLU A 88 3.95 -13.29 6.67
N TYR A 89 4.61 -14.01 7.58
CA TYR A 89 6.02 -13.74 7.93
C TYR A 89 6.93 -14.26 6.82
N THR A 90 7.79 -13.39 6.31
CA THR A 90 8.70 -13.70 5.19
C THR A 90 10.16 -13.80 5.63
N GLY A 91 10.43 -13.55 6.91
CA GLY A 91 11.75 -13.64 7.55
C GLY A 91 11.70 -13.04 8.95
N ASP A 92 12.84 -13.03 9.64
CA ASP A 92 12.93 -12.56 11.04
C ASP A 92 12.59 -11.08 11.22
N ASN A 93 12.69 -10.30 10.16
CA ASN A 93 12.50 -8.85 10.15
C ASN A 93 11.55 -8.38 9.03
N SER A 94 10.75 -9.30 8.48
CA SER A 94 9.89 -9.00 7.34
C SER A 94 8.58 -9.77 7.36
N PHE A 95 7.54 -9.13 6.87
CA PHE A 95 6.22 -9.72 6.71
C PHE A 95 5.50 -9.05 5.53
N ARG A 96 4.47 -9.73 5.03
CA ARG A 96 3.57 -9.19 4.01
C ARG A 96 2.11 -9.41 4.39
N PHE A 97 1.23 -8.66 3.76
CA PHE A 97 -0.21 -8.89 3.80
C PHE A 97 -0.83 -8.36 2.51
N LYS A 98 -2.10 -8.72 2.25
CA LYS A 98 -2.82 -8.29 1.06
C LYS A 98 -3.87 -7.24 1.40
N LEU A 99 -4.05 -6.28 0.50
CA LEU A 99 -5.15 -5.33 0.52
C LEU A 99 -5.94 -5.43 -0.77
N ASN A 100 -7.26 -5.45 -0.66
CA ASN A 100 -8.20 -5.46 -1.80
C ASN A 100 -9.12 -4.23 -1.81
N LYS A 101 -8.95 -3.32 -0.85
CA LYS A 101 -9.68 -2.06 -0.73
C LYS A 101 -8.85 -1.03 0.05
N PRO A 102 -9.07 0.27 -0.19
CA PRO A 102 -8.45 1.34 0.59
C PRO A 102 -8.72 1.19 2.09
N GLU A 103 -7.69 1.33 2.91
CA GLU A 103 -7.76 1.22 4.37
C GLU A 103 -6.64 2.05 5.04
N ASN A 104 -6.95 2.54 6.24
CA ASN A 104 -5.96 3.15 7.13
C ASN A 104 -5.61 2.16 8.23
N LEU A 105 -4.34 1.76 8.30
CA LEU A 105 -3.88 0.70 9.18
C LEU A 105 -2.80 1.18 10.14
N SER A 106 -2.77 0.58 11.32
CA SER A 106 -1.61 0.63 12.22
C SER A 106 -1.00 -0.76 12.31
N LEU A 107 0.30 -0.85 12.04
CA LEU A 107 1.09 -2.06 12.16
C LEU A 107 1.92 -1.96 13.44
N GLU A 108 1.57 -2.78 14.42
CA GLU A 108 2.19 -2.78 15.74
C GLU A 108 3.01 -4.06 15.92
N LEU A 109 4.33 -3.93 16.09
CA LEU A 109 5.22 -5.07 16.25
C LEU A 109 5.33 -5.47 17.72
N ASN A 110 5.24 -6.77 18.01
CA ASN A 110 5.56 -7.34 19.32
C ASN A 110 4.82 -6.69 20.51
N GLY A 111 3.60 -6.16 20.29
CA GLY A 111 2.82 -5.45 21.30
C GLY A 111 3.41 -4.10 21.75
N ARG A 112 4.41 -3.57 21.02
CA ARG A 112 5.14 -2.35 21.37
C ARG A 112 4.58 -1.11 20.66
N ILE A 113 3.32 -0.79 20.95
CA ILE A 113 2.57 0.31 20.32
C ILE A 113 3.26 1.68 20.49
N ARG A 114 4.02 1.87 21.57
CA ARG A 114 4.72 3.13 21.89
C ARG A 114 6.15 3.21 21.35
N GLN A 115 6.61 2.19 20.61
CA GLN A 115 7.99 2.10 20.12
C GLN A 115 8.00 2.08 18.59
N GLN A 116 7.50 3.16 17.99
CA GLN A 116 7.49 3.37 16.55
C GLN A 116 6.57 2.40 15.76
N PRO A 117 5.23 2.49 15.88
CA PRO A 117 4.33 1.78 14.97
C PRO A 117 4.46 2.32 13.55
N LEU A 118 4.09 1.51 12.56
CA LEU A 118 4.00 1.94 11.16
C LEU A 118 2.53 2.16 10.78
N PHE A 119 2.18 3.39 10.42
CA PHE A 119 0.87 3.72 9.86
C PHE A 119 0.89 3.57 8.34
N ILE A 120 -0.10 2.87 7.80
CA ILE A 120 -0.31 2.76 6.36
C ILE A 120 -1.58 3.52 6.02
N PHE A 121 -1.46 4.53 5.16
CA PHE A 121 -2.58 5.26 4.58
C PHE A 121 -2.72 4.82 3.12
N ALA A 122 -3.52 3.76 2.90
CA ALA A 122 -3.74 3.20 1.57
C ALA A 122 -5.06 3.74 1.00
N GLY A 123 -4.96 4.75 0.15
CA GLY A 123 -6.11 5.43 -0.44
C GLY A 123 -6.61 4.79 -1.74
N LYS A 124 -7.68 5.38 -2.28
CA LYS A 124 -8.22 5.03 -3.59
C LYS A 124 -7.52 5.90 -4.64
N GLN A 125 -7.20 5.32 -5.78
CA GLN A 125 -6.73 6.07 -6.93
C GLN A 125 -7.67 7.25 -7.26
N GLU A 126 -7.09 8.45 -7.39
CA GLU A 126 -7.84 9.64 -7.78
C GLU A 126 -8.36 9.51 -9.21
N THR A 127 -9.65 9.79 -9.40
CA THR A 127 -10.30 9.75 -10.72
C THR A 127 -10.68 11.13 -11.25
N ASN A 128 -10.63 12.16 -10.40
CA ASN A 128 -11.11 13.50 -10.71
C ASN A 128 -10.03 14.53 -10.37
N GLN A 129 -9.08 14.72 -11.29
CA GLN A 129 -8.10 15.79 -11.15
C GLN A 129 -8.81 17.17 -11.27
N PRO A 130 -8.50 18.16 -10.41
CA PRO A 130 -9.14 19.47 -10.47
C PRO A 130 -8.92 20.17 -11.82
N SER A 131 -9.85 21.04 -12.22
CA SER A 131 -9.66 21.89 -13.40
C SER A 131 -8.74 23.07 -13.08
N LYS A 132 -8.12 23.67 -14.12
CA LYS A 132 -7.09 24.73 -14.03
C LYS A 132 -7.41 25.96 -13.15
N CYS A 133 -8.65 26.15 -12.70
CA CYS A 133 -9.07 27.28 -11.86
C CYS A 133 -9.20 26.87 -10.38
N VAL A 134 -8.24 26.07 -9.90
CA VAL A 134 -8.08 25.70 -8.49
C VAL A 134 -6.58 25.75 -8.19
N LEU A 135 -6.19 26.19 -6.99
CA LEU A 135 -4.81 26.05 -6.53
C LEU A 135 -4.50 24.56 -6.37
N GLU A 136 -3.77 24.00 -7.32
CA GLU A 136 -3.33 22.60 -7.33
C GLU A 136 -1.86 22.53 -6.90
N PHE A 137 -1.60 21.86 -5.77
CA PHE A 137 -0.25 21.52 -5.35
C PHE A 137 0.19 20.23 -6.04
N ASN A 138 0.79 20.39 -7.22
CA ASN A 138 1.34 19.27 -7.96
C ASN A 138 2.49 18.61 -7.19
N LEU A 139 2.58 17.28 -7.30
CA LEU A 139 3.68 16.48 -6.76
C LEU A 139 5.03 16.95 -7.33
N GLY A 140 5.81 17.69 -6.55
CA GLY A 140 7.14 18.16 -6.94
C GLY A 140 7.64 19.34 -6.13
N LYS A 141 8.95 19.58 -6.16
CA LYS A 141 9.55 20.82 -5.64
C LYS A 141 9.24 21.96 -6.63
N CYS A 142 8.76 23.10 -6.13
CA CYS A 142 9.06 24.37 -6.78
C CYS A 142 10.55 24.64 -6.53
N GLY A 143 11.37 24.50 -7.58
CA GLY A 143 12.75 24.96 -7.61
C GLY A 143 12.83 26.37 -8.16
#